data_AF-A0AAE1UQ21-F1
#
_entry.id   AF-A0AAE1UQ21-F1
#
_cell.length_a   1.000
_cell.length_b   1.000
_cell.length_c   1.000
_cell.angle_alpha   90.00
_cell.angle_beta   90.00
_cell.angle_gamma   90.00
#
_symmetry.space_group_name_H-M   'P 1'
#
loop_
_entity.id
_entity.type
_entity.pdbx_description
1 polymer ?
#
loop_
_entity_poly.entity_id
_entity_poly.type
_entity_poly.pdbx_seq_one_letter_code
_entity_poly.pdbx_strand_id
1 'polypeptide(L)'
;MRVTSDISFLDPLTAGQLDYSYYERACPSLPRIVRWNVWAALRNDSRIAASLLRLHFHDCFVNGCDGSVLLDDTNDFKGEKNAAPNRNSARGYEVIDIIKEGQLEYLKNKRWS
;
A
#
# COMPACT_ATOMS: atom_id res chain seq x y z
N MET A 1 -40.49 -19.67 -2.39
CA MET A 1 -39.99 -21.02 -2.76
C MET A 1 -38.80 -21.30 -1.86
N ARG A 2 -38.97 -22.15 -0.84
CA ARG A 2 -37.90 -22.55 0.07
C ARG A 2 -37.17 -23.73 -0.56
N VAL A 3 -35.85 -23.69 -0.60
CA VAL A 3 -35.04 -24.90 -0.76
C VAL A 3 -34.23 -25.03 0.52
N THR A 4 -34.60 -26.00 1.34
CA THR A 4 -33.81 -26.50 2.46
C THR A 4 -33.13 -27.78 1.98
N SER A 5 -31.81 -27.80 1.99
CA SER A 5 -31.01 -29.02 1.98
C SER A 5 -29.77 -28.76 2.81
N ASP A 6 -29.80 -29.28 4.04
CA ASP A 6 -28.75 -29.23 5.03
C ASP A 6 -27.50 -29.97 4.55
N ILE A 7 -26.37 -29.28 4.46
CA ILE A 7 -25.06 -29.79 4.90
C ILE A 7 -24.31 -28.60 5.51
N SER A 8 -24.21 -28.59 6.83
CA SER A 8 -23.24 -27.81 7.59
C SER A 8 -21.81 -28.32 7.28
N PHE A 9 -21.05 -27.54 6.51
CA PHE A 9 -19.60 -27.47 6.59
C PHE A 9 -19.19 -26.01 6.80
N LEU A 10 -18.36 -25.86 7.83
CA LEU A 10 -17.68 -24.65 8.26
C LEU A 10 -16.74 -24.18 7.15
N ASP A 11 -16.93 -22.95 6.70
CA ASP A 11 -15.96 -21.87 6.85
C ASP A 11 -16.54 -20.64 6.17
N PRO A 12 -16.67 -19.49 6.86
CA PRO A 12 -16.85 -18.26 6.11
C PRO A 12 -15.59 -18.13 5.26
N LEU A 13 -15.77 -18.08 3.93
CA LEU A 13 -14.75 -17.52 3.04
C LEU A 13 -14.57 -16.06 3.46
N THR A 14 -13.84 -15.82 4.55
CA THR A 14 -13.33 -14.51 4.89
C THR A 14 -12.20 -14.26 3.90
N ALA A 15 -12.56 -13.85 2.69
CA ALA A 15 -11.68 -12.97 1.95
C ALA A 15 -11.40 -11.81 2.93
N GLY A 16 -10.14 -11.61 3.33
CA GLY A 16 -9.74 -10.54 4.25
C GLY A 16 -10.22 -9.20 3.70
N GLN A 17 -11.44 -8.80 4.11
CA GLN A 17 -12.12 -7.67 3.53
C GLN A 17 -11.44 -6.40 4.00
N LEU A 18 -11.15 -5.52 3.04
CA LEU A 18 -10.65 -4.19 3.33
C LEU A 18 -11.70 -3.41 4.11
N ASP A 19 -11.25 -2.69 5.13
CA ASP A 19 -12.09 -1.85 5.97
C ASP A 19 -11.48 -0.45 6.07
N TYR A 20 -12.33 0.56 5.90
CA TYR A 20 -11.95 1.97 6.07
C TYR A 20 -11.46 2.28 7.48
N SER A 21 -11.96 1.54 8.49
CA SER A 21 -11.61 1.77 9.90
C SER A 21 -10.33 1.06 10.36
N TYR A 22 -9.66 0.31 9.48
CA TYR A 22 -8.51 -0.56 9.81
C TYR A 22 -7.43 0.15 10.65
N TYR A 23 -7.13 1.42 10.34
CA TYR A 23 -6.10 2.19 11.03
C TYR A 23 -6.60 3.07 12.18
N GLU A 24 -7.91 3.16 12.44
CA GLU A 24 -8.45 4.09 13.44
C GLU A 24 -7.90 3.86 14.85
N ARG A 25 -7.72 2.60 15.24
CA ARG A 25 -7.16 2.28 16.56
C ARG A 25 -5.65 2.39 16.61
N ALA A 26 -4.95 1.98 15.57
CA ALA A 26 -3.49 1.90 15.55
C ALA A 26 -2.85 3.26 15.21
N CYS A 27 -3.27 3.87 14.11
CA CYS A 27 -2.72 5.12 13.56
C CYS A 27 -3.84 5.98 12.93
N PRO A 28 -4.69 6.64 13.74
CA PRO A 28 -5.79 7.48 13.23
C PRO A 28 -5.29 8.69 12.41
N SER A 29 -4.02 9.08 12.59
CA SER A 29 -3.38 10.14 11.78
C SER A 29 -2.89 9.66 10.42
N LEU A 30 -2.97 8.36 10.07
CA LEU A 30 -2.42 7.85 8.80
C LEU A 30 -2.96 8.58 7.56
N PRO A 31 -4.29 8.81 7.38
CA PRO A 31 -4.78 9.53 6.21
C PRO A 31 -4.20 10.95 6.10
N ARG A 32 -3.98 11.61 7.25
CA ARG A 32 -3.36 12.94 7.31
C ARG A 32 -1.88 12.90 6.92
N ILE A 33 -1.13 11.92 7.43
CA ILE A 33 0.30 11.72 7.12
C ILE A 33 0.48 11.47 5.63
N VAL A 34 -0.31 10.56 5.05
CA VAL A 34 -0.29 10.27 3.61
C VAL A 34 -0.60 11.54 2.82
N ARG A 35 -1.72 12.20 3.13
CA ARG A 35 -2.16 13.40 2.40
C ARG A 35 -1.11 14.50 2.44
N TRP A 36 -0.57 14.82 3.62
CA TRP A 36 0.42 15.88 3.77
C TRP A 36 1.67 15.66 2.91
N ASN A 37 2.24 14.44 2.96
CA ASN A 37 3.45 14.12 2.22
C ASN A 37 3.22 14.05 0.70
N VAL A 38 2.08 13.51 0.26
CA VAL A 38 1.70 13.56 -1.17
C VAL A 38 1.56 15.02 -1.65
N TRP A 39 0.89 15.87 -0.88
CA TRP A 39 0.76 17.29 -1.22
C TRP A 39 2.10 18.03 -1.22
N ALA A 40 3.00 17.71 -0.28
CA ALA A 40 4.34 18.27 -0.25
C ALA A 40 5.14 17.89 -1.50
N ALA A 41 5.11 16.60 -1.89
CA ALA A 41 5.76 16.13 -3.10
C ALA A 41 5.14 16.75 -4.37
N LEU A 42 3.82 16.89 -4.42
CA LEU A 42 3.10 17.47 -5.56
C LEU A 42 3.50 18.93 -5.82
N ARG A 43 3.75 19.70 -4.76
CA ARG A 43 4.23 21.09 -4.89
C ARG A 43 5.61 21.19 -5.54
N ASN A 44 6.45 20.18 -5.36
CA ASN A 44 7.78 20.13 -5.96
C ASN A 44 7.75 19.55 -7.38
N ASP A 45 6.94 18.51 -7.60
CA ASP A 45 6.77 17.88 -8.90
C ASP A 45 5.31 17.43 -9.10
N SER A 46 4.59 18.10 -9.99
CA SER A 46 3.19 17.80 -10.28
C SER A 46 2.99 16.41 -10.91
N ARG A 47 4.02 15.84 -11.54
CA ARG A 47 3.95 14.49 -12.15
C ARG A 47 3.96 13.38 -11.10
N ILE A 48 4.23 13.70 -9.83
CA ILE A 48 4.23 12.70 -8.76
C ILE A 48 2.86 12.06 -8.55
N ALA A 49 1.77 12.80 -8.75
CA ALA A 49 0.41 12.25 -8.65
C ALA A 49 0.20 11.11 -9.66
N ALA A 50 0.58 11.33 -10.92
CA ALA A 50 0.51 10.31 -11.96
C ALA A 50 1.46 9.14 -11.68
N SER A 51 2.63 9.43 -11.12
CA SER A 51 3.64 8.42 -10.76
C SER A 51 3.14 7.47 -9.67
N LEU A 52 2.55 8.01 -8.59
CA LEU A 52 1.99 7.24 -7.48
C LEU A 52 0.77 6.41 -7.91
N LEU A 53 -0.11 6.99 -8.75
CA LEU A 53 -1.24 6.26 -9.30
C LEU A 53 -0.77 5.08 -10.17
N ARG A 54 0.26 5.30 -11.00
CA ARG A 54 0.87 4.25 -11.80
C ARG A 54 1.50 3.16 -10.92
N LEU A 55 2.20 3.52 -9.85
CA LEU A 55 2.78 2.53 -8.93
C LEU A 55 1.70 1.64 -8.33
N HIS A 56 0.59 2.20 -7.85
CA HIS A 56 -0.52 1.42 -7.32
C HIS A 56 -1.12 0.47 -8.37
N PHE A 57 -1.29 0.95 -9.61
CA PHE A 57 -1.74 0.10 -10.71
C PHE A 57 -0.76 -1.04 -11.01
N HIS A 58 0.53 -0.76 -11.10
CA HIS A 58 1.56 -1.76 -11.40
C HIS A 58 1.68 -2.81 -10.29
N ASP A 59 1.54 -2.42 -9.03
CA ASP A 59 1.48 -3.33 -7.88
C ASP A 59 0.26 -4.26 -8.01
N CYS A 60 -0.95 -3.69 -8.05
CA CYS A 60 -2.18 -4.48 -8.07
C CYS A 60 -2.32 -5.39 -9.30
N PHE A 61 -1.66 -5.08 -10.42
CA PHE A 61 -1.75 -5.87 -11.64
C PHE A 61 -0.86 -7.12 -11.62
N VAL A 62 0.21 -7.11 -10.82
CA VAL A 62 1.14 -8.24 -10.70
C VAL A 62 0.95 -8.87 -9.32
N ASN A 63 0.34 -10.05 -9.26
CA ASN A 63 0.11 -10.82 -8.03
C ASN A 63 -0.73 -10.13 -6.93
N GLY A 64 -1.25 -8.93 -7.16
CA GLY A 64 -2.19 -8.23 -6.28
C GLY A 64 -1.56 -7.04 -5.55
N CYS A 65 -2.34 -6.33 -4.75
CA CYS A 65 -1.90 -5.09 -4.08
C CYS A 65 -1.14 -5.40 -2.78
N ASP A 66 0.05 -6.00 -2.89
CA ASP A 66 0.86 -6.48 -1.76
C ASP A 66 2.12 -5.64 -1.48
N GLY A 67 2.40 -4.63 -2.30
CA GLY A 67 3.59 -3.78 -2.20
C GLY A 67 4.86 -4.42 -2.76
N SER A 68 4.76 -5.55 -3.46
CA SER A 68 5.90 -6.25 -4.08
C SER A 68 6.67 -5.36 -5.06
N VAL A 69 5.99 -4.43 -5.74
CA VAL A 69 6.63 -3.48 -6.67
C VAL A 69 7.63 -2.54 -5.99
N LEU A 70 7.55 -2.40 -4.67
CA LEU A 70 8.40 -1.52 -3.86
C LEU A 70 9.71 -2.19 -3.41
N LEU A 71 9.85 -3.50 -3.60
CA LEU A 71 11.05 -4.24 -3.16
C LEU A 71 12.22 -4.04 -4.14
N ASP A 72 13.39 -3.76 -3.57
CA ASP A 72 14.65 -3.67 -4.31
C ASP A 72 15.26 -5.06 -4.56
N ASP A 73 16.06 -5.15 -5.61
CA ASP A 73 16.87 -6.34 -5.87
C ASP A 73 17.90 -6.53 -4.74
N THR A 74 18.12 -7.79 -4.36
CA THR A 74 19.23 -8.21 -3.49
C THR A 74 20.01 -9.33 -4.18
N ASN A 75 21.07 -9.85 -3.56
CA ASN A 75 21.87 -10.94 -4.16
C ASN A 75 21.04 -12.20 -4.45
N ASP A 76 20.04 -12.49 -3.62
CA ASP A 76 19.26 -13.73 -3.68
C ASP A 76 17.79 -13.48 -4.07
N PHE A 77 17.40 -12.22 -4.31
CA PHE A 77 16.02 -11.85 -4.63
C PHE A 77 15.98 -10.83 -5.77
N LYS A 78 15.11 -11.08 -6.75
CA LYS A 78 14.83 -10.17 -7.86
C LYS A 78 13.46 -9.55 -7.67
N GLY A 79 13.44 -8.25 -7.41
CA GLY A 79 12.22 -7.45 -7.29
C GLY A 79 11.67 -7.01 -8.64
N GLU A 80 10.55 -6.29 -8.59
CA GLU A 80 9.81 -5.91 -9.78
C GLU A 80 10.25 -4.54 -10.35
N LYS A 81 11.01 -3.75 -9.59
CA LYS A 81 11.48 -2.41 -10.03
C LYS A 81 12.28 -2.47 -11.34
N ASN A 82 13.04 -3.54 -11.55
CA ASN A 82 13.86 -3.74 -12.74
C ASN A 82 13.16 -4.55 -13.85
N ALA A 83 11.89 -4.92 -13.67
CA ALA A 83 11.09 -5.51 -14.74
C ALA A 83 10.92 -4.53 -15.90
N ALA A 84 10.77 -5.05 -17.13
CA ALA A 84 10.64 -4.23 -18.34
C ALA A 84 9.63 -3.06 -18.24
N PRO A 85 8.41 -3.22 -17.67
CA PRO A 85 7.46 -2.11 -17.56
C PRO A 85 7.82 -1.06 -16.49
N ASN A 86 8.73 -1.37 -15.57
CA ASN A 86 9.09 -0.51 -14.41
C ASN A 86 10.46 0.13 -14.58
N ARG A 87 11.42 -0.59 -15.19
CA ARG A 87 12.81 -0.17 -15.32
C ARG A 87 12.92 1.16 -16.06
N ASN A 88 13.55 2.15 -15.41
CA ASN A 88 13.71 3.51 -15.91
C ASN A 88 12.38 4.20 -16.27
N SER A 89 11.27 3.80 -15.65
CA SER A 89 9.93 4.27 -16.00
C SER A 89 9.06 4.54 -14.78
N ALA A 90 8.96 3.59 -13.86
CA ALA A 90 8.29 3.78 -12.58
C ALA A 90 9.14 4.68 -11.66
N ARG A 91 8.48 5.56 -10.89
CA ARG A 91 9.11 6.58 -10.04
C ARG A 91 8.16 7.00 -8.92
N GLY A 92 8.68 7.70 -7.92
CA GLY A 92 7.92 8.13 -6.73
C GLY A 92 8.04 7.17 -5.55
N TYR A 93 8.99 6.22 -5.60
CA TYR A 93 9.32 5.33 -4.50
C TYR A 93 9.73 6.11 -3.25
N GLU A 94 10.51 7.17 -3.43
CA GLU A 94 10.98 8.05 -2.37
C GLU A 94 9.84 8.74 -1.61
N VAL A 95 8.72 9.00 -2.27
CA VAL A 95 7.55 9.58 -1.61
C VAL A 95 6.82 8.56 -0.75
N ILE A 96 6.77 7.30 -1.19
CA ILE A 96 6.26 6.19 -0.38
C ILE A 96 7.13 5.97 0.85
N ASP A 97 8.46 6.06 0.71
CA ASP A 97 9.40 5.94 1.83
C ASP A 97 9.16 7.04 2.87
N ILE A 98 9.06 8.31 2.46
CA ILE A 98 8.77 9.43 3.37
C ILE A 98 7.41 9.26 4.08
N ILE A 99 6.38 8.81 3.35
CA ILE A 99 5.07 8.51 3.95
C ILE A 99 5.19 7.41 5.01
N LYS A 100 5.94 6.36 4.69
CA LYS A 100 6.15 5.22 5.59
C LYS A 100 6.92 5.63 6.83
N GLU A 101 7.97 6.43 6.68
CA GLU A 101 8.75 7.00 7.78
C GLU A 101 7.86 7.82 8.72
N GLY A 102 7.01 8.70 8.18
CA GLY A 102 6.07 9.47 9.00
C GLY A 102 5.06 8.60 9.76
N GLN A 103 4.58 7.51 9.16
CA GLN A 103 3.77 6.52 9.87
C GLN A 103 4.55 5.87 11.01
N LEU A 104 5.80 5.45 10.76
CA LEU A 104 6.64 4.79 11.76
C LEU A 104 6.98 5.75 12.92
N GLU A 105 7.25 7.01 12.63
CA GLU A 105 7.47 8.04 13.64
C GLU A 105 6.24 8.22 14.54
N TYR A 106 5.05 8.32 13.95
CA TYR A 106 3.80 8.39 14.71
C TYR A 106 3.64 7.20 15.65
N LEU A 107 3.89 5.98 15.15
CA LEU A 107 3.76 4.75 15.95
C LEU A 107 4.81 4.66 17.06
N LYS A 108 6.04 5.13 16.82
CA LYS A 108 7.08 5.21 17.85
C LYS A 108 6.66 6.16 18.97
N ASN A 109 6.16 7.35 18.63
CA ASN A 109 5.72 8.33 19.61
C ASN A 109 4.53 7.83 20.44
N LYS A 110 3.57 7.14 19.80
CA LYS A 110 2.42 6.53 20.47
C LYS A 110 2.80 5.41 21.46
N ARG A 111 3.91 4.70 21.22
CA ARG A 111 4.36 3.61 22.10
C ARG A 111 4.83 4.12 23.47
N TRP A 112 5.30 5.38 23.54
CA TRP A 112 5.89 5.98 24.73
C TRP A 112 4.99 7.06 25.37
N SER A 113 3.72 7.10 24.97
CA SER A 113 2.68 8.01 25.50
C SER A 113 1.61 7.22 26.22
#